data_AF-A0A108U737-F1
#
_entry.id   AF-A0A108U737-F1
#
_cell.length_a   1.000
_cell.length_b   1.000
_cell.length_c   1.000
_cell.angle_alpha   90.00
_cell.angle_beta   90.00
_cell.angle_gamma   90.00
#
_symmetry.space_group_name_H-M   'P 1'
#
loop_
_entity.id
_entity.type
_entity.pdbx_description
1 polymer ?
#
loop_
_entity_poly.entity_id
_entity_poly.type
_entity_poly.pdbx_seq_one_letter_code
_entity_poly.pdbx_strand_id
1 'polypeptide(L)' 'MKTITLTPTWSDLLPILLTVLIEGAAEGKREVRAELARMAKAADLWNAANAKDGE' A
#
# COMPACT_ATOMS: atom_id res chain seq x y z
N MET A 1 17.30 15.69 21.38
CA MET A 1 16.01 15.33 20.77
C MET A 1 16.04 13.84 20.48
N LYS A 2 15.12 13.03 21.03
CA LYS A 2 15.03 11.61 20.70
C LYS A 2 14.12 11.47 19.48
N THR A 3 14.65 10.98 18.38
CA THR A 3 13.88 10.72 17.16
C THR A 3 13.24 9.34 17.29
N ILE A 4 11.93 9.24 17.06
CA ILE A 4 11.25 7.95 16.94
C ILE A 4 11.37 7.53 15.48
N THR A 5 12.09 6.44 15.21
CA THR A 5 12.10 5.81 13.89
C THR A 5 10.87 4.90 13.79
N LEU A 6 9.98 5.21 12.83
CA LEU A 6 8.86 4.36 12.49
C LEU A 6 9.15 3.69 11.14
N THR A 7 9.03 2.37 11.07
CA THR A 7 9.06 1.59 9.82
C THR A 7 7.72 0.88 9.65
N PRO A 8 6.66 1.61 9.26
CA PRO A 8 5.35 1.01 9.08
C PRO A 8 5.38 0.04 7.90
N THR A 9 4.71 -1.09 8.06
CA THR A 9 4.42 -2.00 6.95
C THR A 9 3.24 -1.48 6.14
N TRP A 10 3.06 -1.98 4.92
CA TRP A 10 1.87 -1.68 4.12
C TRP A 10 0.58 -2.16 4.80
N SER A 11 0.65 -3.23 5.57
CA SER A 11 -0.46 -3.72 6.40
C SER A 11 -0.83 -2.74 7.51
N ASP A 12 0.16 -2.08 8.13
CA ASP A 12 -0.10 -1.06 9.17
C ASP A 12 -0.81 0.18 8.61
N LEU A 13 -0.55 0.51 7.33
CA LEU A 13 -1.15 1.67 6.66
C LEU A 13 -2.54 1.39 6.09
N LEU A 14 -2.89 0.12 5.84
CA LEU A 14 -4.14 -0.24 5.18
C LEU A 14 -5.40 0.34 5.86
N PRO A 15 -5.56 0.28 7.20
CA PRO A 15 -6.74 0.86 7.86
C PRO A 15 -6.89 2.36 7.57
N ILE A 16 -5.78 3.10 7.57
CA ILE A 16 -5.76 4.55 7.31
C ILE A 16 -6.17 4.83 5.87
N LEU A 17 -5.63 4.07 4.91
CA LEU A 17 -5.99 4.20 3.50
C LEU A 17 -7.50 3.93 3.29
N LEU A 18 -8.06 2.92 3.96
CA LEU A 18 -9.49 2.62 3.90
C LEU A 18 -10.34 3.75 4.50
N THR A 19 -9.94 4.31 5.64
CA THR A 19 -10.63 5.47 6.22
C THR A 19 -10.65 6.65 5.25
N VAL A 20 -9.52 6.96 4.60
CA VAL A 20 -9.46 8.03 3.59
C VAL A 20 -10.37 7.73 2.39
N LEU A 21 -10.49 6.48 1.97
CA LEU A 21 -11.39 6.09 0.88
C LEU A 21 -12.87 6.26 1.21
N ILE A 22 -13.26 6.07 2.48
CA ILE A 22 -14.64 6.18 2.93
C ILE A 22 -14.98 7.66 3.19
N GLU A 23 -14.16 8.33 3.99
CA GLU A 23 -14.50 9.62 4.61
C GLU A 23 -13.73 10.81 4.04
N GLY A 24 -12.66 10.57 3.27
CA GLY A 24 -11.75 11.62 2.81
C GLY A 24 -12.31 12.54 1.72
N ALA A 25 -11.58 13.64 1.46
CA ALA A 25 -11.86 14.52 0.33
C ALA A 25 -11.58 13.82 -1.02
N ALA A 26 -12.15 14.34 -2.10
CA ALA A 26 -12.01 13.77 -3.45
C ALA A 26 -10.54 13.57 -3.85
N GLU A 27 -9.66 14.52 -3.52
CA GLU A 27 -8.22 14.42 -3.76
C GLU A 27 -7.59 13.27 -2.97
N GLY A 28 -7.82 13.18 -1.66
CA GLY A 28 -7.29 12.07 -0.85
C GLY A 28 -7.77 10.71 -1.34
N LYS A 29 -9.03 10.61 -1.76
CA LYS A 29 -9.58 9.39 -2.37
C LYS A 29 -8.92 9.05 -3.71
N ARG A 30 -8.51 10.04 -4.50
CA ARG A 30 -7.76 9.83 -5.76
C ARG A 30 -6.37 9.27 -5.45
N GLU A 31 -5.64 9.90 -4.55
CA GLU A 31 -4.28 9.49 -4.19
C GLU A 31 -4.27 8.07 -3.60
N VAL A 32 -5.20 7.74 -2.70
CA VAL A 32 -5.27 6.39 -2.13
C VAL A 32 -5.61 5.33 -3.16
N ARG A 33 -6.48 5.61 -4.13
CA ARG A 33 -6.75 4.66 -5.23
C ARG A 33 -5.50 4.40 -6.06
N ALA A 34 -4.73 5.43 -6.37
CA ALA A 34 -3.48 5.28 -7.09
C ALA A 34 -2.48 4.43 -6.30
N GLU A 35 -2.40 4.66 -4.99
CA GLU A 35 -1.47 3.93 -4.13
C GLU A 35 -1.86 2.44 -3.97
N LEU A 36 -3.14 2.14 -3.77
CA LEU A 36 -3.62 0.76 -3.74
C LEU A 36 -3.39 0.03 -5.06
N ALA A 37 -3.55 0.71 -6.20
CA ALA A 37 -3.23 0.14 -7.51
C ALA A 37 -1.72 -0.16 -7.64
N ARG A 38 -0.86 0.72 -7.12
CA ARG A 38 0.60 0.50 -7.07
C ARG A 38 0.94 -0.72 -6.21
N MET A 39 0.29 -0.87 -5.05
CA MET A 39 0.48 -2.02 -4.16
C MET A 39 0.06 -3.33 -4.82
N ALA A 40 -1.10 -3.36 -5.49
CA ALA A 40 -1.56 -4.53 -6.25
C ALA A 40 -0.56 -4.95 -7.32
N LYS A 41 -0.07 -3.98 -8.12
CA LYS A 41 0.96 -4.26 -9.14
C LYS A 41 2.25 -4.83 -8.55
N ALA A 42 2.68 -4.34 -7.38
CA ALA A 42 3.86 -4.89 -6.71
C ALA A 42 3.65 -6.35 -6.25
N ALA A 43 2.46 -6.69 -5.75
CA ALA A 43 2.10 -8.06 -5.40
C ALA A 43 2.07 -8.98 -6.63
N ASP A 44 1.50 -8.51 -7.75
CA ASP A 44 1.49 -9.27 -9.00
C ASP A 44 2.92 -9.55 -9.52
N LEU A 45 3.80 -8.55 -9.48
CA LEU A 45 5.21 -8.71 -9.86
C LEU A 45 5.94 -9.70 -8.96
N TRP A 46 5.68 -9.66 -7.66
CA TRP A 46 6.24 -10.62 -6.71
C TRP A 46 5.79 -12.05 -7.05
N ASN A 47 4.50 -12.25 -7.29
CA ASN A 47 3.98 -13.57 -7.67
C ASN A 47 4.59 -14.06 -8.98
N ALA A 48 4.71 -13.19 -9.98
CA ALA A 48 5.30 -13.53 -11.27
C ALA A 48 6.80 -13.90 -11.17
N ALA A 49 7.54 -13.25 -10.27
CA ALA A 49 8.94 -13.58 -10.01
C ALA A 49 9.07 -14.96 -9.34
N ASN A 50 8.30 -15.20 -8.28
CA ASN A 50 8.38 -16.45 -7.51
C ASN A 50 7.75 -17.65 -8.22
N ALA A 51 6.90 -17.44 -9.23
CA ALA A 51 6.38 -18.52 -10.07
C ALA A 51 7.46 -19.16 -10.96
N LYS A 52 8.56 -18.45 -11.25
CA LYS A 52 9.66 -18.93 -12.10
C LYS A 52 10.73 -19.74 -11.35
N ASP A 53 10.75 -19.66 -10.02
CA ASP A 53 11.74 -20.34 -9.17
C ASP A 53 11.26 -21.74 -8.71
N GLY A 54 10.03 -22.13 -9.09
CA GLY A 54 9.40 -23.42 -8.74
C GLY A 54 9.30 -24.43 -9.88
N GLU A 55 9.88 -24.14 -11.06
CA GLU A 55 10.02 -25.02 -12.23
C GLU A 55 11.46 -25.55 -12.34
#